data_AF-A0A950YD73-F1
#
_entry.id   AF-A0A950YD73-F1
#
_cell.length_a   1.000
_cell.length_b   1.000
_cell.length_c   1.000
_cell.angle_alpha   90.00
_cell.angle_beta   90.00
_cell.angle_gamma   90.00
#
_symmetry.space_group_name_H-M   'P 1'
#
loop_
_entity.id
_entity.type
_entity.pdbx_description
1 polymer ?
#
loop_
_entity_poly.entity_id
_entity_poly.type
_entity_poly.pdbx_seq_one_letter_code
_entity_poly.pdbx_strand_id
1 'polypeptide(L)'
;MVELDHPFSTGKPIEHNWEAILDLERLVPCVQGGSVLEKTGPDSVKAEIVVRMGAMSLTYAGTVTVVEQDPEQHRAVLQIKSRETKGQGHANADVTFSLSDGGGTIHTAAQITGKAASMGEGVMVSVLDALIKDFTQNLANI
;
A
#
# COMPACT_ATOMS: atom_id res chain seq x y z
N MET A 1 -12.50 -10.52 -2.46
CA MET A 1 -12.01 -9.28 -1.81
C MET A 1 -11.33 -9.72 -0.52
N VAL A 2 -10.16 -9.18 -0.24
CA VAL A 2 -9.40 -9.49 0.98
C VAL A 2 -9.33 -8.22 1.81
N GLU A 3 -9.65 -8.31 3.09
CA GLU A 3 -9.57 -7.19 4.02
C GLU A 3 -8.59 -7.52 5.14
N LEU A 4 -7.74 -6.56 5.48
CA LEU A 4 -6.70 -6.69 6.49
C LEU A 4 -6.57 -5.39 7.28
N ASP A 5 -6.44 -5.53 8.60
CA ASP A 5 -6.20 -4.43 9.53
C ASP A 5 -4.85 -4.63 10.23
N HIS A 6 -4.00 -3.61 10.18
CA HIS A 6 -2.68 -3.63 10.82
C HIS A 6 -2.46 -2.37 11.65
N PRO A 7 -2.16 -2.50 12.95
CA PRO A 7 -1.64 -1.37 13.70
C PRO A 7 -0.22 -1.06 13.22
N PHE A 8 0.17 0.20 13.32
CA PHE A 8 1.56 0.61 13.16
C PHE A 8 1.95 1.60 14.25
N SER A 9 3.24 1.64 14.55
CA SER A 9 3.82 2.56 15.52
C SER A 9 5.09 3.14 14.94
N THR A 10 5.18 4.47 14.95
CA THR A 10 6.36 5.21 14.51
C THR A 10 7.07 5.90 15.67
N GLY A 11 6.36 6.11 16.79
CA GLY A 11 6.82 6.94 17.91
C GLY A 11 6.93 8.43 17.57
N LYS A 12 6.48 8.85 16.37
CA LYS A 12 6.53 10.24 15.89
C LYS A 12 5.18 10.92 16.12
N PRO A 13 5.16 12.27 16.27
CA PRO A 13 3.93 13.03 16.39
C PRO A 13 2.98 12.79 15.22
N ILE A 14 1.68 12.94 15.47
CA ILE A 14 0.63 12.68 14.48
C ILE A 14 0.80 13.51 13.20
N GLU A 15 1.28 14.75 13.31
CA GLU A 15 1.53 15.65 12.19
C GLU A 15 2.67 15.15 11.29
N HIS A 16 3.73 14.58 11.87
CA HIS A 16 4.81 13.95 11.10
C HIS A 16 4.27 12.75 10.32
N ASN A 17 3.48 11.90 10.97
CA ASN A 17 2.89 10.73 10.33
C ASN A 17 1.92 11.15 9.21
N TRP A 18 1.15 12.21 9.42
CA TRP A 18 0.26 12.79 8.43
C TRP A 18 1.00 13.24 7.18
N GLU A 19 2.08 14.01 7.33
CA GLU A 19 2.94 14.41 6.21
C GLU A 19 3.56 13.20 5.49
N ALA A 20 4.01 12.20 6.25
CA ALA A 20 4.65 11.01 5.70
C ALA A 20 3.69 10.14 4.84
N ILE A 21 2.43 9.97 5.28
CA ILE A 21 1.45 9.16 4.51
C ILE A 21 0.89 9.89 3.28
N LEU A 22 1.04 11.21 3.20
CA LEU A 22 0.62 12.00 2.04
C LEU A 22 1.75 12.21 1.02
N ASP A 23 3.01 12.03 1.42
CA ASP A 23 4.15 12.05 0.51
C ASP A 23 4.30 10.69 -0.20
N LEU A 24 3.60 10.53 -1.34
CA LEU A 24 3.62 9.30 -2.12
C LEU A 24 5.02 8.92 -2.65
N GLU A 25 5.92 9.89 -2.82
CA GLU A 25 7.30 9.63 -3.28
C GLU A 25 8.14 8.96 -2.19
N ARG A 26 7.86 9.25 -0.91
CA ARG A 26 8.46 8.57 0.25
C ARG A 26 7.69 7.33 0.69
N LEU A 27 6.37 7.34 0.56
CA LEU A 27 5.50 6.28 1.04
C LEU A 27 5.58 5.01 0.18
N VAL A 28 5.53 5.14 -1.14
CA VAL A 28 5.54 3.98 -2.06
C VAL A 28 6.81 3.11 -1.88
N PRO A 29 8.03 3.68 -1.73
CA PRO A 29 9.23 2.90 -1.42
C PRO A 29 9.20 2.14 -0.08
N CYS A 30 8.28 2.45 0.83
CA CYS A 30 8.11 1.67 2.06
C CYS A 30 7.51 0.29 1.79
N VAL A 31 6.81 0.10 0.67
CA VAL A 31 6.33 -1.23 0.25
C VAL A 31 7.50 -2.01 -0.31
N GLN A 32 7.69 -3.26 0.13
CA GLN A 32 8.76 -4.11 -0.39
C GLN A 32 8.60 -4.29 -1.92
N GLY A 33 9.66 -3.96 -2.66
CA GLY A 33 9.64 -4.00 -4.12
C GLY A 33 8.84 -2.88 -4.77
N GLY A 34 8.34 -1.91 -3.99
CA GLY A 34 7.65 -0.71 -4.44
C GLY A 34 8.61 0.37 -4.92
N SER A 35 8.27 1.03 -6.03
CA SER A 35 9.02 2.16 -6.57
C SER A 35 8.09 3.14 -7.28
N VAL A 36 8.39 4.43 -7.17
CA VAL A 36 7.73 5.46 -7.98
C VAL A 36 8.41 5.52 -9.34
N LEU A 37 7.61 5.42 -10.39
CA LEU A 37 8.05 5.54 -11.77
C LEU A 37 7.95 6.98 -12.27
N GLU A 38 6.85 7.66 -11.93
CA GLU A 38 6.55 9.00 -12.41
C GLU A 38 5.58 9.70 -11.45
N LYS A 39 5.84 10.96 -11.14
CA LYS A 39 4.85 11.83 -10.49
C LYS A 39 3.85 12.31 -11.53
N THR A 40 2.58 11.99 -11.33
CA THR A 40 1.50 12.32 -12.29
C THR A 40 0.60 13.48 -11.86
N GLY A 41 0.76 13.94 -10.62
CA GLY A 41 0.00 15.05 -10.05
C GLY A 41 0.43 15.32 -8.60
N PRO A 42 -0.23 16.28 -7.92
CA PRO A 42 0.03 16.55 -6.50
C PRO A 42 -0.28 15.34 -5.62
N ASP A 43 -1.40 14.66 -5.90
CA ASP A 43 -1.92 13.55 -5.10
C ASP A 43 -1.84 12.20 -5.83
N SER A 44 -1.01 12.08 -6.88
CA SER A 44 -1.00 10.89 -7.73
C SER A 44 0.37 10.58 -8.32
N VAL A 45 0.78 9.32 -8.23
CA VAL A 45 2.00 8.79 -8.85
C VAL A 45 1.72 7.53 -9.66
N LYS A 46 2.49 7.29 -10.72
CA LYS A 46 2.66 5.95 -11.26
C LYS A 46 3.72 5.22 -10.45
N ALA A 47 3.42 4.00 -10.09
CA ALA A 47 4.27 3.15 -9.28
C ALA A 47 4.33 1.74 -9.86
N GLU A 48 5.39 1.03 -9.49
CA GLU A 48 5.55 -0.40 -9.72
C GLU A 48 5.81 -1.12 -8.39
N ILE A 49 5.24 -2.31 -8.22
CA ILE A 49 5.51 -3.20 -7.10
C ILE A 49 5.91 -4.57 -7.64
N VAL A 50 7.07 -5.06 -7.22
CA VAL A 50 7.53 -6.43 -7.49
C VAL A 50 7.18 -7.32 -6.31
N VAL A 51 6.17 -8.18 -6.47
CA VAL A 51 5.72 -9.11 -5.44
C VAL A 51 6.35 -10.49 -5.66
N ARG A 52 7.07 -10.97 -4.66
CA ARG A 52 7.67 -12.31 -4.65
C ARG A 52 6.79 -13.28 -3.85
N MET A 53 6.49 -14.43 -4.45
CA MET A 53 5.68 -15.49 -3.85
C MET A 53 6.38 -16.83 -4.06
N GLY A 54 7.16 -17.26 -3.07
CA GLY A 54 8.03 -18.43 -3.20
C GLY A 54 9.02 -18.26 -4.37
N ALA A 55 9.02 -19.21 -5.31
CA ALA A 55 9.86 -19.15 -6.51
C ALA A 55 9.29 -18.26 -7.63
N MET A 56 8.09 -17.71 -7.47
CA MET A 56 7.44 -16.85 -8.46
C MET A 56 7.64 -15.37 -8.14
N SER A 57 7.71 -14.54 -9.18
CA SER A 57 7.71 -13.09 -9.08
C SER A 57 6.68 -12.52 -10.05
N LEU A 58 5.82 -11.64 -9.55
CA LEU A 58 4.87 -10.87 -10.35
C LEU A 58 5.18 -9.39 -10.20
N THR A 59 5.06 -8.64 -11.28
CA THR A 59 5.30 -7.20 -11.29
C THR A 59 4.02 -6.50 -11.63
N TYR A 60 3.58 -5.60 -10.75
CA TYR A 60 2.38 -4.80 -10.93
C TYR A 60 2.76 -3.36 -11.18
N ALA A 61 2.26 -2.77 -12.26
CA ALA A 61 2.41 -1.36 -12.55
C ALA A 61 1.05 -0.68 -12.55
N GLY A 62 0.98 0.54 -12.01
CA GLY A 62 -0.30 1.18 -11.76
C GLY A 62 -0.18 2.61 -11.25
N THR A 63 -1.32 3.13 -10.80
CA THR A 63 -1.43 4.45 -10.19
C THR A 63 -1.77 4.30 -8.71
N VAL A 64 -1.12 5.12 -7.89
CA VAL A 64 -1.48 5.36 -6.48
C VAL A 64 -1.98 6.79 -6.39
N THR A 65 -3.17 6.98 -5.83
CA THR A 65 -3.83 8.29 -5.72
C THR A 65 -4.36 8.50 -4.31
N VAL A 66 -4.12 9.67 -3.72
CA VAL A 66 -4.83 10.09 -2.51
C VAL A 66 -6.24 10.51 -2.91
N VAL A 67 -7.25 9.77 -2.46
CA VAL A 67 -8.66 10.02 -2.81
C VAL A 67 -9.45 10.65 -1.67
N GLU A 68 -8.91 10.64 -0.45
CA GLU A 68 -9.50 11.29 0.70
C GLU A 68 -8.41 11.83 1.65
N GLN A 69 -8.62 13.04 2.17
CA GLN A 69 -7.82 13.65 3.22
C GLN A 69 -8.77 14.35 4.20
N ASP A 70 -8.85 13.84 5.42
CA ASP A 70 -9.57 14.45 6.55
C ASP A 70 -8.54 14.78 7.66
N PRO A 71 -7.99 16.00 7.68
CA PRO A 71 -7.03 16.43 8.69
C PRO A 71 -7.64 16.55 10.09
N GLU A 72 -8.96 16.78 10.21
CA GLU A 72 -9.62 16.90 11.51
C GLU A 72 -9.69 15.55 12.22
N GLN A 73 -10.01 14.49 11.46
CA GLN A 73 -10.05 13.11 11.96
C GLN A 73 -8.72 12.37 11.80
N HIS A 74 -7.71 13.00 11.20
CA HIS A 74 -6.44 12.40 10.79
C HIS A 74 -6.63 11.07 10.04
N ARG A 75 -7.55 11.11 9.06
CA ARG A 75 -7.88 9.98 8.20
C ARG A 75 -7.56 10.29 6.76
N ALA A 76 -6.89 9.37 6.07
CA ALA A 76 -6.60 9.49 4.64
C ALA A 76 -6.86 8.17 3.92
N VAL A 77 -7.25 8.23 2.64
CA VAL A 77 -7.50 7.05 1.81
C VAL A 77 -6.65 7.13 0.55
N LEU A 78 -5.87 6.09 0.30
CA LEU A 78 -5.16 5.87 -0.95
C LEU A 78 -5.89 4.83 -1.78
N GLN A 79 -6.09 5.14 -3.06
CA GLN A 79 -6.58 4.18 -4.05
C GLN A 79 -5.43 3.74 -4.94
N ILE A 80 -5.28 2.42 -5.07
CA ILE A 80 -4.30 1.76 -5.93
C ILE A 80 -5.05 1.04 -7.05
N LYS A 81 -4.70 1.37 -8.29
CA LYS A 81 -5.15 0.66 -9.49
C LYS A 81 -3.95 0.15 -10.25
N SER A 82 -3.81 -1.17 -10.38
CA SER A 82 -2.64 -1.77 -11.00
C SER A 82 -2.97 -2.94 -11.92
N ARG A 83 -2.06 -3.23 -12.83
CA ARG A 83 -2.10 -4.40 -13.72
C ARG A 83 -0.77 -5.12 -13.65
N GLU A 84 -0.82 -6.45 -13.62
CA GLU A 84 0.39 -7.26 -13.76
C GLU A 84 0.97 -7.07 -15.17
N THR A 85 2.28 -6.83 -15.26
CA THR A 85 2.94 -6.32 -16.49
C THR A 85 2.91 -7.32 -17.66
N LYS A 86 2.75 -8.62 -17.39
CA LYS A 86 2.55 -9.67 -18.40
C LYS A 86 1.06 -9.92 -18.69
N GLY A 87 0.18 -9.06 -18.19
CA GLY A 87 -1.26 -9.13 -18.42
C GLY A 87 -1.96 -10.22 -17.62
N GLN A 88 -1.34 -10.73 -16.56
CA GLN A 88 -1.84 -11.89 -15.81
C GLN A 88 -2.86 -11.56 -14.72
N GLY A 89 -3.42 -10.35 -14.72
CA GLY A 89 -4.45 -9.92 -13.77
C GLY A 89 -4.22 -8.52 -13.23
N HIS A 90 -4.93 -8.20 -12.15
CA HIS A 90 -4.91 -6.91 -11.46
C HIS A 90 -4.75 -7.11 -9.96
N ALA A 91 -4.17 -6.10 -9.30
CA ALA A 91 -4.13 -5.97 -7.85
C ALA A 91 -4.54 -4.53 -7.49
N ASN A 92 -5.82 -4.32 -7.27
CA ASN A 92 -6.35 -3.02 -6.86
C ASN A 92 -6.55 -3.04 -5.34
N ALA A 93 -6.41 -1.90 -4.69
CA ALA A 93 -6.67 -1.79 -3.26
C ALA A 93 -7.08 -0.37 -2.87
N ASP A 94 -7.92 -0.26 -1.85
CA ASP A 94 -8.07 0.98 -1.09
C ASP A 94 -7.38 0.78 0.26
N VAL A 95 -6.51 1.72 0.63
CA VAL A 95 -5.74 1.72 1.87
C VAL A 95 -6.16 2.94 2.69
N THR A 96 -6.81 2.70 3.82
CA THR A 96 -7.26 3.74 4.74
C THR A 96 -6.30 3.82 5.92
N PHE A 97 -5.75 5.00 6.14
CA PHE A 97 -4.98 5.35 7.33
C PHE A 97 -5.90 6.03 8.33
N SER A 98 -5.84 5.60 9.59
CA SER A 98 -6.45 6.30 10.72
C SER A 98 -5.34 6.54 11.75
N LEU A 99 -4.89 7.79 11.85
CA LEU A 99 -3.73 8.12 12.67
C LEU A 99 -4.11 8.40 14.11
N SER A 100 -3.14 8.14 14.98
CA SER A 100 -3.14 8.56 16.37
C SER A 100 -1.73 9.05 16.72
N ASP A 101 -1.56 9.67 17.89
CA ASP A 101 -0.22 10.05 18.33
C ASP A 101 0.69 8.82 18.43
N GLY A 102 1.91 8.92 17.88
CA GLY A 102 2.88 7.82 17.84
C GLY A 102 2.60 6.69 16.84
N GLY A 103 1.53 6.73 16.03
CA GLY A 103 1.21 5.67 15.08
C GLY A 103 -0.19 5.71 14.48
N GLY A 104 -0.86 4.56 14.42
CA GLY A 104 -2.23 4.46 13.93
C GLY A 104 -2.63 3.05 13.50
N THR A 105 -3.69 2.97 12.70
CA THR A 105 -4.15 1.73 12.05
C THR A 105 -4.21 1.92 10.53
N ILE A 106 -3.89 0.86 9.80
CA ILE A 106 -4.04 0.75 8.36
C ILE A 106 -5.11 -0.31 8.09
N HIS A 107 -6.17 0.07 7.39
CA HIS A 107 -7.15 -0.85 6.83
C HIS A 107 -6.93 -0.98 5.33
N THR A 108 -6.76 -2.21 4.84
CA THR A 108 -6.53 -2.50 3.42
C THR A 108 -7.66 -3.37 2.87
N ALA A 109 -8.36 -2.86 1.86
CA ALA A 109 -9.36 -3.60 1.10
C ALA A 109 -8.83 -3.90 -0.30
N ALA A 110 -8.40 -5.14 -0.54
CA ALA A 110 -7.73 -5.56 -1.77
C ALA A 110 -8.63 -6.42 -2.69
N GLN A 111 -8.55 -6.13 -3.98
CA GLN A 111 -9.18 -6.86 -5.07
C GLN A 111 -8.11 -7.38 -6.04
N ILE A 112 -7.80 -8.68 -5.90
CA ILE A 112 -6.77 -9.34 -6.69
C ILE A 112 -7.44 -10.34 -7.64
N THR A 113 -6.98 -10.37 -8.89
CA THR A 113 -7.48 -11.25 -9.95
C THR A 113 -6.35 -11.95 -10.70
N GLY A 114 -6.70 -12.96 -11.50
CA GLY A 114 -5.76 -13.63 -12.38
C GLY A 114 -4.77 -14.54 -11.66
N LYS A 115 -3.49 -14.52 -12.06
CA LYS A 115 -2.51 -15.52 -11.64
C LYS A 115 -2.27 -15.52 -10.14
N ALA A 116 -2.18 -14.36 -9.49
CA ALA A 116 -2.04 -14.28 -8.04
C ALA A 116 -3.25 -14.89 -7.31
N ALA A 117 -4.48 -14.58 -7.74
CA ALA A 117 -5.69 -15.13 -7.13
C ALA A 117 -5.81 -16.66 -7.29
N SER A 118 -5.26 -17.22 -8.37
CA SER A 118 -5.27 -18.68 -8.62
C SER A 118 -4.37 -19.49 -7.67
N MET A 119 -3.51 -18.83 -6.87
CA MET A 119 -2.62 -19.50 -5.92
C MET A 119 -3.34 -20.04 -4.68
N GLY A 120 -4.61 -19.69 -4.51
CA GLY A 120 -5.40 -20.01 -3.32
C GLY A 120 -5.40 -18.87 -2.30
N GLU A 121 -6.52 -18.75 -1.60
CA GLU A 121 -6.80 -17.63 -0.69
C GLU A 121 -5.76 -17.50 0.42
N GLY A 122 -5.38 -18.60 1.08
CA GLY A 122 -4.42 -18.56 2.19
C GLY A 122 -3.03 -18.04 1.78
N VAL A 123 -2.54 -18.43 0.60
CA VAL A 123 -1.25 -17.94 0.08
C VAL A 123 -1.34 -16.44 -0.20
N MET A 124 -2.39 -16.00 -0.88
CA MET A 124 -2.61 -14.60 -1.21
C MET A 124 -2.70 -13.72 0.05
N VAL A 125 -3.51 -14.13 1.04
CA VAL A 125 -3.64 -13.43 2.33
C VAL A 125 -2.29 -13.35 3.05
N SER A 126 -1.52 -14.44 3.08
CA SER A 126 -0.20 -14.45 3.74
C SER A 126 0.82 -13.49 3.09
N VAL A 127 0.76 -13.34 1.76
CA VAL A 127 1.64 -12.42 1.03
C VAL A 127 1.24 -10.98 1.26
N LEU A 128 -0.06 -10.66 1.20
CA LEU A 128 -0.59 -9.34 1.53
C LEU A 128 -0.24 -8.94 2.97
N ASP A 129 -0.44 -9.83 3.93
CA ASP A 129 -0.11 -9.62 5.34
C ASP A 129 1.39 -9.33 5.54
N ALA A 130 2.27 -10.08 4.87
CA ALA A 130 3.71 -9.84 4.89
C ALA A 130 4.09 -8.47 4.30
N LEU A 131 3.51 -8.10 3.15
CA LEU A 131 3.75 -6.80 2.53
C LEU A 131 3.32 -5.63 3.43
N ILE A 132 2.17 -5.74 4.09
CA ILE A 132 1.69 -4.68 4.99
C ILE A 132 2.58 -4.60 6.24
N LYS A 133 2.97 -5.74 6.81
CA LYS A 133 3.91 -5.76 7.95
C LYS A 133 5.23 -5.10 7.62
N ASP A 134 5.85 -5.44 6.50
CA ASP A 134 7.09 -4.80 6.04
C ASP A 134 6.89 -3.30 5.80
N PHE A 135 5.75 -2.93 5.17
CA PHE A 135 5.39 -1.53 4.97
C PHE A 135 5.29 -0.76 6.29
N THR A 136 4.61 -1.29 7.31
CA THR A 136 4.48 -0.62 8.62
C THR A 136 5.84 -0.40 9.30
N GLN A 137 6.78 -1.33 9.13
CA GLN A 137 8.14 -1.21 9.67
C GLN A 137 8.94 -0.14 8.92
N ASN A 138 8.83 -0.08 7.60
CA ASN A 138 9.51 0.93 6.79
C ASN A 138 8.93 2.32 7.01
N LEU A 139 7.61 2.43 7.17
CA LEU A 139 6.93 3.69 7.49
C LEU A 139 7.46 4.31 8.79
N ALA A 140 7.78 3.50 9.81
CA ALA A 140 8.37 4.00 11.05
C ALA A 140 9.74 4.68 10.85
N ASN A 141 10.44 4.37 9.76
CA ASN A 141 11.76 4.91 9.47
C ASN A 141 11.75 6.24 8.71
N ILE A 142 10.62 6.64 8.11
CA ILE A 142 10.53 7.87 7.29
C ILE A 142 9.96 9.07 8.02
#